data_AF-A0A937SEW3-F1
#
_entry.id   AF-A0A937SEW3-F1
#
_cell.length_a   1.000
_cell.length_b   1.000
_cell.length_c   1.000
_cell.angle_alpha   90.00
_cell.angle_beta   90.00
_cell.angle_gamma   90.00
#
_symmetry.space_group_name_H-M   'P 1'
#
loop_
_entity.id
_entity.type
_entity.pdbx_description
1 polymer ?
#
loop_
_entity_poly.entity_id
_entity_poly.type
_entity_poly.pdbx_seq_one_letter_code
_entity_poly.pdbx_strand_id
1 'polypeptide(L)'
;HADSHVIMYADGVTTAMREAMGETQRRRRIQEAYNKEHGITPQGIKKAIKDITERVKVVAEAKAAYTPTPISKEEVMRLIKDLESQMRKAAKNLEFEKAALLRDRIIELRKDEELLSPLTRFK
;
A
#
# COMPACT_ATOMS: atom_id res chain seq x y z
N HIS A 1 2.22 -4.23 -16.19
CA HIS A 1 3.64 -4.14 -15.80
C HIS A 1 4.47 -4.34 -17.05
N ALA A 2 5.38 -3.44 -17.39
CA ALA A 2 6.18 -3.54 -18.62
C ALA A 2 7.35 -4.53 -18.47
N ASP A 3 7.88 -4.70 -17.26
CA ASP A 3 9.07 -5.52 -16.98
C ASP A 3 8.79 -6.72 -16.06
N SER A 4 7.59 -7.33 -16.16
CA SER A 4 7.27 -8.48 -15.33
C SER A 4 8.09 -9.71 -15.73
N HIS A 5 8.86 -10.24 -14.80
CA HIS A 5 9.65 -11.46 -14.95
C HIS A 5 9.26 -12.48 -13.87
N VAL A 6 9.29 -13.76 -14.22
CA VAL A 6 8.99 -14.87 -13.32
C VAL A 6 10.19 -15.80 -13.31
N ILE A 7 10.64 -16.18 -12.12
CA ILE A 7 11.74 -17.12 -11.91
C ILE A 7 11.15 -18.38 -11.27
N MET A 8 11.36 -19.54 -11.90
CA MET A 8 10.94 -20.84 -11.37
C MET A 8 12.16 -21.64 -10.94
N TYR A 9 12.28 -21.94 -9.65
CA TYR A 9 13.34 -22.80 -9.12
C TYR A 9 12.88 -24.25 -9.16
N ALA A 10 13.56 -25.08 -9.96
CA ALA A 10 13.29 -26.51 -10.07
C ALA A 10 14.54 -27.25 -10.56
N ASP A 11 14.70 -28.49 -10.11
CA ASP A 11 15.82 -29.36 -10.53
C ASP A 11 15.68 -29.86 -11.98
N GLY A 12 14.46 -29.85 -12.51
CA GLY A 12 14.15 -30.25 -13.88
C GLY A 12 12.83 -29.68 -14.38
N VAL A 13 12.65 -29.70 -15.70
CA VAL A 13 11.43 -29.17 -16.34
C VAL A 13 10.36 -30.27 -16.39
N THR A 14 9.28 -30.07 -15.63
CA THR A 14 8.10 -30.94 -15.69
C THR A 14 7.25 -30.66 -16.93
N THR A 15 6.36 -31.60 -17.29
CA THR A 15 5.44 -31.42 -18.43
C THR A 15 4.55 -30.19 -18.26
N ALA A 16 3.99 -29.98 -17.05
CA ALA A 16 3.17 -28.80 -16.76
C ALA A 16 3.95 -27.48 -16.89
N MET A 17 5.23 -27.45 -16.47
CA MET A 17 6.09 -26.29 -16.67
C MET A 17 6.33 -26.02 -18.15
N ARG A 18 6.56 -27.07 -18.95
CA ARG A 18 6.75 -26.96 -20.40
C ARG A 18 5.52 -26.36 -21.08
N GLU A 19 4.33 -26.83 -20.73
CA GLU A 19 3.07 -26.30 -21.24
C GLU A 19 2.86 -24.83 -20.83
N ALA A 20 3.07 -24.49 -19.55
CA ALA A 20 2.90 -23.14 -19.04
C ALA A 20 3.87 -22.14 -19.69
N MET A 21 5.15 -22.52 -19.83
CA MET A 21 6.14 -21.71 -20.55
C MET A 21 5.81 -21.58 -22.03
N GLY A 22 5.38 -22.67 -22.68
CA GLY A 22 4.98 -22.68 -24.09
C GLY A 22 3.81 -21.72 -24.36
N GLU A 23 2.75 -21.80 -23.55
CA GLU A 23 1.59 -20.91 -23.71
C GLU A 23 1.93 -19.44 -23.40
N THR A 24 2.78 -19.21 -22.39
CA THR A 24 3.27 -17.85 -22.06
C THR A 24 4.06 -17.25 -23.24
N GLN A 25 4.97 -18.03 -23.82
CA GLN A 25 5.75 -17.60 -24.99
C GLN A 25 4.87 -17.38 -26.22
N ARG A 26 3.90 -18.27 -26.48
CA ARG A 26 2.95 -18.12 -27.59
C ARG A 26 2.16 -16.82 -27.49
N ARG A 27 1.61 -16.51 -26.31
CA ARG A 27 0.87 -15.25 -26.06
C ARG A 27 1.75 -14.03 -26.22
N ARG A 28 2.97 -14.07 -25.67
CA ARG A 28 3.91 -12.94 -25.73
C ARG A 28 4.29 -12.60 -27.16
N ARG A 29 4.56 -13.60 -28.02
CA ARG A 29 4.85 -13.38 -29.45
C ARG A 29 3.71 -12.67 -30.19
N ILE A 30 2.47 -13.07 -29.93
CA ILE A 30 1.28 -12.43 -30.55
C ILE A 30 1.17 -10.97 -30.09
N GLN A 31 1.34 -10.72 -28.80
CA GLN A 31 1.28 -9.37 -28.23
C GLN A 31 2.39 -8.47 -28.79
N GLU A 32 3.63 -8.97 -28.89
CA GLU A 32 4.76 -8.23 -29.46
C GLU A 32 4.56 -7.92 -30.94
N ALA A 33 4.06 -8.88 -31.72
CA ALA A 33 3.74 -8.67 -33.14
C ALA A 33 2.64 -7.60 -33.31
N TYR A 34 1.54 -7.73 -32.57
CA TYR A 34 0.45 -6.75 -32.60
C TYR A 34 0.93 -5.35 -32.18
N ASN A 35 1.71 -5.26 -31.11
CA ASN A 35 2.25 -4.00 -30.64
C ASN A 35 3.19 -3.35 -31.67
N LYS A 36 4.01 -4.15 -32.36
CA LYS A 36 4.90 -3.66 -33.43
C LYS A 36 4.12 -3.15 -34.63
N GLU A 37 3.09 -3.86 -35.06
CA GLU A 37 2.22 -3.46 -36.17
C GLU A 37 1.45 -2.17 -35.86
N HIS A 38 1.04 -1.97 -34.61
CA HIS A 38 0.20 -0.85 -34.19
C HIS A 38 0.98 0.29 -33.50
N GLY A 39 2.31 0.19 -33.42
CA GLY A 39 3.15 1.20 -32.74
C GLY A 39 2.87 1.35 -31.23
N ILE A 40 2.33 0.31 -30.59
CA ILE A 40 1.94 0.36 -29.17
C ILE A 40 3.17 0.12 -28.30
N THR A 41 3.48 1.09 -27.44
CA THR A 41 4.52 0.93 -26.42
C THR A 41 3.88 0.36 -25.13
N PRO A 42 4.34 -0.79 -24.61
CA PRO A 42 3.82 -1.34 -23.37
C PRO A 42 4.03 -0.37 -22.20
N GLN A 43 2.95 0.02 -21.53
CA GLN A 43 2.99 0.87 -20.34
C GLN A 43 2.31 0.19 -19.15
N GLY A 44 2.77 0.49 -17.94
CA GLY A 44 2.11 0.06 -16.72
C GLY A 44 0.74 0.73 -16.58
N ILE A 45 -0.29 -0.05 -16.26
CA ILE A 45 -1.61 0.50 -15.94
C ILE A 45 -1.51 1.22 -14.58
N LYS A 46 -1.60 2.55 -14.59
CA LYS A 46 -1.80 3.34 -13.38
C LYS A 46 -3.29 3.34 -13.03
N LYS A 47 -3.76 2.34 -12.28
CA LYS A 47 -5.09 2.44 -11.67
C LYS A 47 -5.00 3.40 -10.49
N ALA A 48 -5.68 4.55 -10.60
CA ALA A 48 -5.93 5.39 -9.44
C ALA A 48 -6.69 4.54 -8.41
N ILE A 49 -6.14 4.44 -7.20
CA ILE A 49 -6.92 4.00 -6.04
C ILE A 49 -8.07 5.01 -5.96
N LYS A 50 -9.33 4.55 -5.97
CA LYS A 50 -10.48 5.44 -5.83
C LYS A 50 -10.33 6.21 -4.53
N ASP A 51 -9.88 7.46 -4.63
CA ASP A 51 -9.70 8.37 -3.51
C ASP A 51 -11.09 8.80 -3.03
N ILE A 52 -11.62 8.07 -2.06
CA ILE A 52 -12.82 8.46 -1.29
C ILE A 52 -12.50 9.67 -0.37
N THR A 53 -11.22 10.06 -0.29
CA THR A 53 -10.68 11.11 0.57
C THR A 53 -11.11 12.53 0.20
N GLU A 54 -11.58 12.78 -1.03
CA GLU A 54 -12.04 14.12 -1.44
C GLU A 54 -13.30 14.59 -0.69
N ARG A 55 -14.13 13.67 -0.16
CA ARG A 55 -15.29 14.06 0.68
C ARG A 55 -14.93 14.39 2.13
N VAL A 56 -13.71 14.10 2.58
CA VAL A 56 -13.29 14.26 3.98
C VAL A 56 -12.65 15.63 4.26
N LYS A 57 -12.13 16.32 3.23
CA LYS A 57 -11.47 17.63 3.39
C LYS A 57 -12.40 18.75 3.88
N VAL A 58 -13.73 18.59 3.79
CA VAL A 58 -14.68 19.65 4.13
C VAL A 58 -14.99 19.73 5.63
N VAL A 59 -14.58 18.74 6.45
CA VAL A 59 -14.98 18.66 7.88
C VAL A 59 -13.83 19.01 8.85
N ALA A 60 -12.65 19.38 8.32
CA ALA A 60 -11.46 19.64 9.14
C ALA A 60 -11.30 21.10 9.57
N GLU A 61 -12.40 21.78 9.91
CA GLU A 61 -12.33 23.05 10.67
C GLU A 61 -12.65 22.80 12.15
N ALA A 62 -11.81 23.38 12.99
CA ALA A 62 -11.86 23.43 14.46
C ALA A 62 -11.43 22.16 15.22
N LYS A 63 -10.12 22.02 15.49
CA LYS A 63 -9.69 21.48 16.79
C LYS A 63 -8.55 22.30 17.40
N ALA A 64 -8.82 22.68 18.65
CA ALA A 64 -8.10 23.61 19.48
C ALA A 64 -6.69 23.12 19.89
N ALA A 65 -5.84 24.08 20.24
CA ALA A 65 -4.50 23.88 20.77
C ALA A 65 -4.50 22.97 22.01
N TYR A 66 -3.75 21.89 21.96
CA TYR A 66 -3.50 21.02 23.11
C TYR A 66 -2.02 21.12 23.50
N THR A 67 -1.77 21.47 24.76
CA THR A 67 -0.45 21.59 25.36
C THR A 67 0.26 20.23 25.45
N PRO A 68 1.55 20.12 25.09
CA PRO A 68 2.23 18.83 25.06
C PRO A 68 2.70 18.45 26.47
N THR A 69 2.03 17.48 27.10
CA THR A 69 2.68 16.63 28.09
C THR A 69 3.59 15.65 27.34
N PRO A 70 4.85 15.45 27.76
CA PRO A 70 5.75 14.52 27.08
C PRO A 70 5.31 13.08 27.41
N ILE A 71 4.44 12.53 26.57
CA ILE A 71 4.19 11.08 26.52
C ILE A 71 5.50 10.45 26.08
N SER A 72 5.99 9.45 26.81
CA SER A 72 7.24 8.78 26.45
C SER A 72 7.09 8.08 25.09
N LYS A 73 8.14 8.07 24.27
CA LYS A 73 8.13 7.45 22.93
C LYS A 73 7.65 5.98 22.96
N GLU A 74 7.95 5.28 24.05
CA GLU A 74 7.53 3.89 24.28
C GLU A 74 6.01 3.76 24.48
N GLU A 75 5.38 4.70 25.20
CA GLU A 75 3.94 4.72 25.40
C GLU A 75 3.19 5.05 24.10
N VAL A 76 3.73 5.97 23.29
CA VAL A 76 3.18 6.29 21.96
C VAL A 76 3.23 5.06 21.05
N MET A 77 4.36 4.34 20.99
CA MET A 77 4.47 3.11 20.21
C MET A 77 3.51 2.00 20.67
N ARG A 78 3.33 1.83 21.98
CA ARG A 78 2.35 0.87 22.52
C ARG A 78 0.93 1.25 22.11
N LEU A 79 0.57 2.52 22.22
CA LEU A 79 -0.74 3.03 21.83
C LEU A 79 -1.01 2.83 20.32
N ILE A 80 -0.02 3.11 19.46
CA ILE A 80 -0.12 2.86 18.02
C ILE A 80 -0.39 1.39 17.74
N LYS A 81 0.33 0.48 18.40
CA LYS A 81 0.16 -0.97 18.22
C LYS A 81 -1.24 -1.44 18.59
N ASP A 82 -1.79 -0.91 19.69
CA ASP A 82 -3.14 -1.24 20.12
C ASP A 82 -4.21 -0.71 19.15
N LEU A 83 -4.04 0.53 18.67
CA LEU A 83 -4.93 1.13 17.67
C LEU A 83 -4.87 0.37 16.34
N GLU A 84 -3.69 -0.10 15.91
CA GLU A 84 -3.54 -0.94 14.72
C GLU A 84 -4.28 -2.27 14.88
N SER A 85 -4.22 -2.90 16.06
CA SER A 85 -4.98 -4.12 16.33
C SER A 85 -6.48 -3.86 16.26
N GLN A 86 -6.96 -2.73 16.80
CA GLN A 86 -8.38 -2.37 16.77
C GLN A 86 -8.85 -2.06 15.35
N MET A 87 -8.04 -1.37 14.56
CA MET A 87 -8.32 -1.06 13.15
C MET A 87 -8.45 -2.34 12.34
N ARG A 88 -7.54 -3.31 12.52
CA ARG A 88 -7.61 -4.61 11.85
C ARG A 88 -8.84 -5.40 12.25
N LYS A 89 -9.23 -5.37 13.53
CA LYS A 89 -10.49 -6.00 14.01
C LYS A 89 -11.72 -5.35 13.38
N ALA A 90 -11.79 -4.01 13.36
CA ALA A 90 -12.88 -3.28 12.72
C ALA A 90 -12.98 -3.59 11.22
N ALA A 91 -11.85 -3.65 10.51
CA ALA A 91 -11.80 -4.04 9.10
C ALA A 91 -12.29 -5.49 8.88
N LYS A 92 -11.93 -6.42 9.76
CA LYS A 92 -12.41 -7.82 9.71
C LYS A 92 -13.91 -7.92 9.95
N ASN A 93 -14.46 -7.04 10.78
CA ASN A 93 -15.89 -6.95 11.09
C ASN A 93 -16.69 -6.10 10.07
N LEU A 94 -16.06 -5.64 8.98
CA LEU A 94 -16.66 -4.77 7.95
C LEU A 94 -17.09 -3.38 8.48
N GLU A 95 -16.58 -2.96 9.64
CA GLU A 95 -16.79 -1.63 10.24
C GLU A 95 -15.79 -0.61 9.64
N PHE A 96 -15.95 -0.30 8.35
CA PHE A 96 -14.96 0.51 7.62
C PHE A 96 -14.84 1.96 8.10
N GLU A 97 -15.94 2.57 8.57
CA GLU A 97 -15.92 3.94 9.12
C GLU A 97 -15.03 4.01 10.36
N LYS A 98 -15.18 3.03 11.26
CA LYS A 98 -14.37 2.92 12.46
C LYS A 98 -12.91 2.62 12.16
N ALA A 99 -12.65 1.76 11.17
CA ALA A 99 -11.29 1.49 10.72
C ALA A 99 -10.62 2.75 10.12
N ALA A 100 -11.37 3.58 9.39
CA ALA A 100 -10.86 4.84 8.84
C ALA A 100 -10.49 5.84 9.95
N LEU A 101 -11.36 6.02 10.96
CA LEU A 101 -11.07 6.87 12.11
C LEU A 101 -9.82 6.43 12.87
N LEU A 102 -9.67 5.11 13.09
CA LEU A 102 -8.51 4.55 13.77
C LEU A 102 -7.23 4.75 12.95
N ARG A 103 -7.29 4.60 11.63
CA ARG A 103 -6.17 4.88 10.71
C ARG A 103 -5.72 6.34 10.83
N ASP A 104 -6.66 7.27 10.78
CA ASP A 104 -6.33 8.70 10.80
C ASP A 104 -5.72 9.09 12.15
N ARG A 105 -6.19 8.50 13.25
CA ARG A 105 -5.59 8.67 14.57
C ARG A 105 -4.17 8.09 14.66
N ILE A 106 -3.90 6.95 14.04
CA ILE A 106 -2.54 6.37 13.97
C ILE A 106 -1.60 7.30 13.18
N ILE A 107 -2.08 7.92 12.10
CA ILE A 107 -1.29 8.85 11.29
C ILE A 107 -0.93 10.11 12.10
N GLU A 108 -1.87 10.66 12.87
CA GLU A 108 -1.59 11.78 13.79
C GLU A 108 -0.51 11.41 14.80
N LEU A 109 -0.67 10.28 15.50
CA LEU A 109 0.27 9.86 16.53
C LEU A 109 1.68 9.56 15.98
N ARG A 110 1.78 9.02 14.77
CA ARG A 110 3.07 8.80 14.09
C ARG A 110 3.74 10.11 13.67
N LYS A 111 2.97 11.11 13.23
CA LYS A 111 3.50 12.45 12.92
C LYS A 111 4.03 13.12 14.18
N ASP A 112 3.28 13.02 15.28
CA ASP A 112 3.70 13.55 16.57
C ASP A 112 4.98 12.85 17.08
N GLU A 113 5.10 11.52 16.89
CA GLU A 113 6.33 10.78 17.17
C GLU A 113 7.52 11.24 16.31
N GLU A 114 7.30 11.50 15.01
CA GLU A 114 8.34 11.98 14.10
C GLU A 114 8.80 13.40 14.48
N LEU A 115 7.88 14.26 14.91
CA LEU A 115 8.17 15.60 15.43
C LEU A 115 8.92 15.56 16.77
N LEU A 116 8.68 14.54 17.61
CA LEU A 116 9.38 14.31 18.86
C LEU A 116 10.77 13.67 18.69
N SER A 117 11.10 13.14 17.50
CA SER A 117 12.39 12.47 17.20
C SER A 117 13.16 13.14 16.04
N PRO A 118 13.60 14.42 16.19
CA PRO A 118 14.28 15.15 15.12
C PRO A 118 15.64 14.57 14.67
N LEU A 119 16.19 13.57 15.37
CA LEU A 119 17.49 12.97 15.07
C LEU A 119 17.48 11.83 14.03
N THR A 120 16.30 11.41 13.54
CA THR A 120 16.19 10.24 12.65
C THR A 120 16.30 10.56 11.15
N ARG A 121 16.39 11.85 10.77
CA ARG A 121 16.39 12.30 9.37
C ARG A 121 17.76 12.36 8.69
N PHE A 122 18.84 12.04 9.41
CA PHE A 122 20.20 11.98 8.86
C PHE A 122 20.84 10.63 9.19
N LYS A 123 20.46 9.58 8.46
CA LYS A 123 21.31 8.40 8.28
C LYS A 123 21.02 7.74 6.93
#